data_AF-A0A816CLU7-F1
#
_entry.id   AF-A0A816CLU7-F1
#
_cell.length_a   1.000
_cell.length_b   1.000
_cell.length_c   1.000
_cell.angle_alpha   90.00
_cell.angle_beta   90.00
_cell.angle_gamma   90.00
#
_symmetry.space_group_name_H-M   'P 1'
#
loop_
_entity.id
_entity.type
_entity.pdbx_description
1 polymer ?
#
loop_
_entity_poly.entity_id
_entity_poly.type
_entity_poly.pdbx_seq_one_letter_code
_entity_poly.pdbx_strand_id
1 'polypeptide(L)'
;MFDAKSLVSEASSVHRRSATILDDSEAFELQQHLEKCEREIIELKFENTIFEAAVERKKSEFLIPQSSSLLTPVSSSQATTPIGSYQDSANTNATGRVDRLARKQSKSRSTQSDIRIRLTLEQKLAIIASEYEQIKTERFRCDKINERNIDQSESDIEWINVELEDFQVAITELLKLKESSIDKRTQKVIGEKMSHYFHEHLQARESTTNKLRDRSGGLRKQIVRLDSQLKQKEEMGETLHEVDFNQLKIENKQYLDKIDEKNVELVLFKRQVAKVTQLLNHYKDNLHTSTADLIEIEKRINKQDHLYEYAEKEIAAVNNEQYHVAKTHNNLVYQIENYQVPEILDYVRKKSLLSNLQRDCQVWQRKVDLASMSLRQSKQKWDAIQGAARFHYHNNI
;
A
#
# COMPACT_ATOMS: atom_id res chain seq x y z
N MET A 1 41.14 -97.10 -38.77
CA MET A 1 40.42 -98.22 -38.12
C MET A 1 40.49 -97.95 -36.61
N PHE A 2 39.35 -97.56 -36.02
CA PHE A 2 39.04 -97.38 -34.58
C PHE A 2 39.90 -96.41 -33.71
N ASP A 3 39.39 -95.54 -32.85
CA ASP A 3 38.02 -95.05 -32.57
C ASP A 3 38.11 -93.79 -31.67
N ALA A 4 37.57 -92.64 -32.12
CA ALA A 4 37.57 -91.38 -31.37
C ALA A 4 36.34 -91.21 -30.45
N LYS A 5 35.42 -92.19 -30.42
CA LYS A 5 34.17 -92.11 -29.64
C LYS A 5 34.30 -92.57 -28.19
N SER A 6 35.37 -93.27 -27.81
CA SER A 6 35.54 -93.76 -26.43
C SER A 6 35.94 -92.65 -25.44
N LEU A 7 36.68 -91.62 -25.88
CA LEU A 7 37.22 -90.58 -24.99
C LEU A 7 36.20 -89.51 -24.58
N VAL A 8 35.10 -89.37 -25.32
CA VAL A 8 34.08 -88.35 -25.05
C VAL A 8 33.07 -88.80 -23.98
N SER A 9 32.88 -90.11 -23.81
CA SER A 9 31.92 -90.64 -22.82
C SER A 9 32.41 -90.56 -21.38
N GLU A 10 33.73 -90.59 -21.15
CA GLU A 10 34.29 -90.66 -19.80
C GLU A 10 34.44 -89.28 -19.15
N ALA A 11 34.64 -88.22 -19.95
CA ALA A 11 34.70 -86.84 -19.47
C ALA A 11 33.34 -86.28 -18.99
N SER A 12 32.22 -86.79 -19.53
CA SER A 12 30.88 -86.32 -19.17
C SER A 12 30.34 -86.89 -17.85
N SER A 13 30.94 -87.97 -17.34
CA SER A 13 30.52 -88.64 -16.10
C SER A 13 31.00 -87.91 -14.83
N VAL A 14 32.18 -87.28 -14.90
CA VAL A 14 32.85 -86.74 -13.70
C VAL A 14 32.32 -85.36 -13.27
N HIS A 15 31.71 -84.60 -14.18
CA HIS A 15 31.23 -83.24 -13.88
C HIS A 15 29.86 -83.16 -13.17
N ARG A 16 29.19 -84.29 -12.91
CA ARG A 16 27.86 -84.30 -12.28
C ARG A 16 27.82 -84.41 -10.76
N ARG A 17 28.97 -84.45 -10.05
CA ARG A 17 28.99 -84.80 -8.61
C ARG A 17 29.35 -83.70 -7.62
N SER A 18 29.52 -82.45 -8.02
CA SER A 18 29.96 -81.38 -7.11
C SER A 18 29.07 -80.15 -7.10
N ALA A 19 27.75 -80.33 -6.96
CA ALA A 19 26.83 -79.23 -6.71
C ALA A 19 26.00 -79.54 -5.45
N THR A 20 26.60 -79.33 -4.28
CA THR A 20 25.92 -79.37 -2.99
C THR A 20 25.44 -77.97 -2.61
N ILE A 21 24.13 -77.77 -2.82
CA ILE A 21 23.16 -77.05 -1.97
C ILE A 21 23.72 -75.85 -1.20
N LEU A 22 23.60 -74.66 -1.81
CA LEU A 22 23.56 -73.38 -1.10
C LEU A 22 22.19 -73.26 -0.40
N ASP A 23 22.16 -72.74 0.83
CA ASP A 23 20.94 -72.54 1.60
C ASP A 23 19.98 -71.60 0.83
N ASP A 24 18.69 -71.93 0.74
CA ASP A 24 17.72 -71.18 -0.09
C ASP A 24 17.62 -69.68 0.29
N SER A 25 18.00 -69.33 1.53
CA SER A 25 18.10 -67.94 1.99
C SER A 25 19.29 -67.20 1.39
N GLU A 26 20.46 -67.84 1.29
CA GLU A 26 21.66 -67.27 0.67
C GLU A 26 21.48 -67.17 -0.85
N ALA A 27 20.78 -68.13 -1.46
CA ALA A 27 20.45 -68.10 -2.88
C ALA A 27 19.50 -66.93 -3.23
N PHE A 28 18.52 -66.63 -2.36
CA PHE A 28 17.62 -65.49 -2.54
C PHE A 28 18.33 -64.14 -2.40
N GLU A 29 19.22 -64.00 -1.40
CA GLU A 29 20.04 -62.79 -1.24
C GLU A 29 20.99 -62.58 -2.44
N LEU A 30 21.64 -63.65 -2.91
CA LEU A 30 22.49 -63.60 -4.10
C LEU A 30 21.73 -63.18 -5.35
N GLN A 31 20.50 -63.66 -5.54
CA GLN A 31 19.66 -63.28 -6.68
C GLN A 31 19.23 -61.82 -6.61
N GLN A 32 18.89 -61.31 -5.43
CA GLN A 32 18.58 -59.89 -5.24
C GLN A 32 19.80 -59.00 -5.51
N HIS A 33 20.99 -59.44 -5.08
CA HIS A 33 22.25 -58.76 -5.39
C HIS A 33 22.55 -58.78 -6.89
N LEU A 34 22.29 -59.89 -7.58
CA LEU A 34 22.51 -60.03 -9.02
C LEU A 34 21.60 -59.10 -9.83
N GLU A 35 20.30 -59.03 -9.51
CA GLU A 35 19.38 -58.06 -10.12
C GLU A 35 19.78 -56.60 -9.85
N LYS A 36 20.33 -56.32 -8.67
CA LYS A 36 20.83 -54.98 -8.34
C LYS A 36 22.07 -54.63 -9.19
N CYS A 37 23.00 -55.58 -9.34
CA CYS A 37 24.17 -55.41 -10.20
C CYS A 37 23.79 -55.28 -11.68
N GLU A 38 22.80 -56.04 -12.16
CA GLU A 38 22.31 -55.94 -13.54
C GLU A 38 21.71 -54.55 -13.82
N ARG A 39 20.91 -54.02 -12.89
CA ARG A 39 20.40 -52.64 -12.98
C ARG A 39 21.53 -51.61 -13.03
N GLU A 40 22.51 -51.72 -12.15
CA GLU A 40 23.66 -50.82 -12.11
C GLU A 40 24.50 -50.91 -13.40
N ILE A 41 24.65 -52.10 -13.99
CA ILE A 41 25.32 -52.27 -15.28
C ILE A 41 24.55 -51.59 -16.41
N ILE A 42 23.22 -51.66 -16.41
CA ILE A 42 22.38 -50.98 -17.41
C ILE A 42 22.49 -49.46 -17.27
N GLU A 43 22.45 -48.94 -16.04
CA GLU A 43 22.61 -47.52 -15.76
C GLU A 43 24.00 -47.00 -16.17
N LEU A 44 25.06 -47.74 -15.85
CA LEU A 44 26.42 -47.40 -16.27
C LEU A 44 26.61 -47.48 -17.78
N LYS A 45 25.96 -48.44 -18.46
CA LYS A 45 25.95 -48.49 -19.93
C LYS A 45 25.25 -47.27 -20.51
N PHE A 46 24.11 -46.86 -19.95
CA PHE A 46 23.40 -45.66 -20.38
C PHE A 46 24.22 -44.38 -20.12
N GLU A 47 24.82 -44.24 -18.93
CA GLU A 47 25.73 -43.14 -18.60
C GLU A 47 26.93 -43.09 -19.58
N ASN A 48 27.52 -44.24 -19.91
CA ASN A 48 28.59 -44.33 -20.90
C ASN A 48 28.10 -43.91 -22.30
N THR A 49 26.90 -44.30 -22.74
CA THR A 49 26.37 -43.86 -24.04
C THR A 49 26.19 -42.35 -24.12
N ILE A 50 25.76 -41.71 -23.02
CA ILE A 50 25.63 -40.25 -22.95
C ILE A 50 27.00 -39.59 -23.05
N PHE A 51 28.00 -40.10 -22.31
CA PHE A 51 29.34 -39.52 -22.34
C PHE A 51 30.08 -39.78 -23.65
N GLU A 52 29.92 -40.96 -24.25
CA GLU A 52 30.47 -41.26 -25.57
C GLU A 52 29.86 -40.33 -26.62
N ALA A 53 28.55 -40.12 -26.61
CA ALA A 53 27.88 -39.17 -27.50
C ALA A 53 28.35 -37.72 -27.29
N ALA A 54 28.54 -37.30 -26.04
CA ALA A 54 29.08 -35.98 -25.70
C ALA A 54 30.52 -35.81 -26.19
N VAL A 55 31.35 -36.84 -26.06
CA VAL A 55 32.74 -36.85 -26.52
C VAL A 55 32.80 -36.86 -28.04
N GLU A 56 31.96 -37.65 -28.73
CA GLU A 56 31.91 -37.68 -30.20
C GLU A 56 31.45 -36.36 -30.79
N ARG A 57 30.45 -35.69 -30.20
CA ARG A 57 30.02 -34.36 -30.63
C ARG A 57 31.06 -33.28 -30.33
N LYS A 58 31.70 -33.29 -29.17
CA LYS A 58 32.84 -32.37 -28.91
C LYS A 58 34.03 -32.64 -29.83
N LYS A 59 34.28 -33.91 -30.20
CA LYS A 59 35.26 -34.25 -31.23
C LYS A 59 34.83 -33.73 -32.60
N SER A 60 33.55 -33.82 -32.98
CA SER A 60 33.07 -33.27 -34.25
C SER A 60 33.13 -31.73 -34.27
N GLU A 61 32.87 -31.08 -33.15
CA GLU A 61 32.97 -29.63 -32.96
C GLU A 61 34.44 -29.14 -33.04
N PHE A 62 35.39 -29.94 -32.52
CA PHE A 62 36.84 -29.68 -32.62
C PHE A 62 37.44 -30.05 -34.00
N LEU A 63 36.78 -30.95 -34.74
CA LEU A 63 37.14 -31.36 -36.11
C LEU A 63 36.51 -30.48 -37.19
N ILE A 64 35.85 -29.38 -36.83
CA ILE A 64 35.56 -28.29 -37.76
C ILE A 64 36.66 -27.22 -37.57
N PRO A 65 37.76 -27.26 -38.36
CA PRO A 65 38.55 -26.06 -38.55
C PRO A 65 37.63 -24.98 -39.12
N GLN A 66 37.83 -23.76 -38.66
CA GLN A 66 37.30 -22.54 -39.27
C GLN A 66 37.68 -22.48 -40.76
N SER A 67 36.92 -23.13 -41.64
CA SER A 67 37.03 -23.01 -43.09
C SER A 67 35.82 -23.62 -43.79
N SER A 68 34.65 -22.99 -43.65
CA SER A 68 33.57 -23.12 -44.64
C SER A 68 32.52 -22.02 -44.47
N SER A 69 32.98 -20.77 -44.58
CA SER A 69 32.14 -19.70 -45.13
C SER A 69 31.96 -19.97 -46.63
N LEU A 70 31.02 -20.84 -46.99
CA LEU A 70 30.45 -20.89 -48.34
C LEU A 70 29.30 -19.89 -48.41
N LEU A 71 29.64 -18.62 -48.62
CA LEU A 71 28.74 -17.67 -49.25
C LEU A 71 28.85 -17.83 -50.75
N THR A 72 27.72 -18.10 -51.40
CA THR A 72 27.51 -17.90 -52.82
C THR A 72 27.61 -16.41 -53.17
N PRO A 73 28.20 -16.02 -54.32
CA PRO A 73 28.50 -14.64 -54.62
C PRO A 73 27.34 -13.95 -55.35
N VAL A 74 26.98 -12.73 -54.93
CA VAL A 74 26.40 -11.73 -55.81
C VAL A 74 26.93 -10.34 -55.42
N SER A 75 27.79 -9.81 -56.30
CA SER A 75 28.14 -8.40 -56.56
C SER A 75 26.93 -7.46 -56.36
N SER A 76 26.99 -6.19 -56.00
CA SER A 76 28.03 -5.15 -56.02
C SER A 76 27.36 -3.84 -55.58
N SER A 77 28.14 -2.93 -54.99
CA SER A 77 28.21 -1.48 -55.33
C SER A 77 27.96 -0.46 -54.22
N GLN A 78 29.05 0.26 -53.97
CA GLN A 78 29.20 1.72 -53.88
C GLN A 78 28.96 2.48 -52.56
N ALA A 79 30.01 3.28 -52.27
CA ALA A 79 30.04 4.59 -51.62
C ALA A 79 29.77 4.60 -50.10
N THR A 80 30.44 5.35 -49.23
CA THR A 80 31.51 6.38 -49.32
C THR A 80 32.07 6.57 -47.90
N THR A 81 33.29 7.09 -47.81
CA THR A 81 34.12 7.36 -46.61
C THR A 81 33.68 8.63 -45.82
N PRO A 82 34.48 9.20 -44.89
CA PRO A 82 34.87 8.75 -43.53
C PRO A 82 34.84 9.90 -42.49
N ILE A 83 35.36 9.70 -41.26
CA ILE A 83 36.03 10.68 -40.31
C ILE A 83 35.89 10.09 -38.89
N GLY A 84 36.93 9.78 -38.09
CA GLY A 84 38.07 10.54 -37.53
C GLY A 84 38.08 10.16 -36.02
N SER A 85 39.15 9.95 -35.25
CA SER A 85 40.46 10.60 -35.19
C SER A 85 41.34 9.98 -34.07
N TYR A 86 42.67 9.98 -34.32
CA TYR A 86 43.83 10.29 -33.42
C TYR A 86 44.08 9.46 -32.12
N GLN A 87 45.20 8.71 -32.05
CA GLN A 87 46.49 9.01 -31.37
C GLN A 87 46.51 8.58 -29.88
N ASP A 88 47.60 8.19 -29.22
CA ASP A 88 49.02 8.00 -29.53
C ASP A 88 49.65 7.16 -28.38
N SER A 89 50.66 6.38 -28.73
CA SER A 89 51.99 6.25 -28.08
C SER A 89 52.21 5.98 -26.57
N ALA A 90 53.05 4.95 -26.36
CA ALA A 90 54.23 4.88 -25.48
C ALA A 90 54.03 4.72 -23.95
N ASN A 91 54.95 4.15 -23.16
CA ASN A 91 56.07 3.21 -23.25
C ASN A 91 56.65 3.15 -21.80
N THR A 92 57.37 2.09 -21.44
CA THR A 92 58.36 2.00 -20.31
C THR A 92 57.78 2.02 -18.88
N ASN A 93 58.24 1.30 -17.84
CA ASN A 93 59.42 0.49 -17.48
C ASN A 93 58.91 -0.60 -16.49
N ALA A 94 59.27 -1.87 -16.51
CA ALA A 94 60.58 -2.51 -16.36
C ALA A 94 61.27 -2.31 -14.98
N THR A 95 61.71 -3.46 -14.42
CA THR A 95 62.77 -3.75 -13.41
C THR A 95 62.24 -4.40 -12.13
N GLY A 96 62.79 -5.51 -11.63
CA GLY A 96 63.91 -6.36 -12.07
C GLY A 96 64.06 -7.54 -11.08
N ARG A 97 64.54 -8.70 -11.55
CA ARG A 97 65.89 -9.29 -11.29
C ARG A 97 65.76 -10.46 -10.27
N VAL A 98 66.44 -11.61 -10.30
CA VAL A 98 67.75 -12.03 -10.84
C VAL A 98 67.82 -13.58 -10.93
N ASP A 99 68.49 -14.09 -11.98
CA ASP A 99 69.31 -15.32 -12.16
C ASP A 99 68.87 -16.74 -11.67
N ARG A 100 68.95 -17.73 -12.58
CA ARG A 100 70.16 -18.58 -12.74
C ARG A 100 70.07 -19.59 -13.90
N LEU A 101 71.23 -19.76 -14.53
CA LEU A 101 71.61 -20.71 -15.58
C LEU A 101 71.64 -22.18 -15.10
N ALA A 102 71.26 -23.14 -15.96
CA ALA A 102 71.91 -24.46 -16.17
C ALA A 102 71.02 -25.33 -17.09
N ARG A 103 71.45 -25.65 -18.32
CA ARG A 103 72.29 -26.80 -18.73
C ARG A 103 71.49 -28.10 -18.97
N LYS A 104 71.54 -28.54 -20.23
CA LYS A 104 71.12 -29.83 -20.79
C LYS A 104 71.52 -31.02 -19.89
N GLN A 105 70.64 -31.98 -19.67
CA GLN A 105 70.68 -33.38 -20.20
C GLN A 105 69.82 -34.36 -19.40
N SER A 106 68.87 -34.99 -20.11
CA SER A 106 68.48 -36.41 -20.12
C SER A 106 68.28 -37.26 -18.85
N LYS A 107 67.12 -37.97 -18.89
CA LYS A 107 66.77 -39.30 -18.34
C LYS A 107 66.36 -39.38 -16.87
N SER A 108 65.08 -39.68 -16.64
CA SER A 108 64.65 -41.07 -16.42
C SER A 108 63.11 -41.20 -16.45
N ARG A 109 62.64 -42.31 -17.04
CA ARG A 109 61.27 -42.81 -16.93
C ARG A 109 61.09 -43.38 -15.52
N SER A 110 60.07 -42.94 -14.79
CA SER A 110 59.41 -43.78 -13.78
C SER A 110 57.94 -43.42 -13.65
N THR A 111 57.10 -44.39 -14.06
CA THR A 111 55.75 -44.65 -13.51
C THR A 111 54.80 -43.46 -13.43
N GLN A 112 54.37 -42.97 -14.59
CA GLN A 112 53.09 -42.26 -14.71
C GLN A 112 51.99 -43.33 -14.71
N SER A 113 51.63 -43.82 -13.52
CA SER A 113 50.33 -44.46 -13.37
C SER A 113 49.30 -43.42 -13.79
N ASP A 114 48.54 -43.74 -14.84
CA ASP A 114 47.41 -42.96 -15.34
C ASP A 114 46.76 -42.17 -14.21
N ILE A 115 47.00 -40.86 -14.15
CA ILE A 115 46.08 -39.97 -13.47
C ILE A 115 44.84 -40.06 -14.34
N ARG A 116 43.96 -41.02 -14.03
CA ARG A 116 42.61 -41.08 -14.57
C ARG A 116 41.98 -39.77 -14.12
N ILE A 117 41.99 -38.77 -14.98
CA ILE A 117 41.24 -37.54 -14.82
C ILE A 117 39.78 -37.99 -14.88
N ARG A 118 39.24 -38.44 -13.75
CA ARG A 118 37.84 -38.76 -13.60
C ARG A 118 37.12 -37.42 -13.55
N LEU A 119 36.13 -37.22 -14.42
CA LEU A 119 35.25 -36.06 -14.31
C LEU A 119 34.67 -36.01 -12.90
N THR A 120 34.63 -34.81 -12.33
CA THR A 120 33.94 -34.59 -11.06
C THR A 120 32.45 -34.85 -11.25
N LEU A 121 31.74 -35.21 -10.17
CA LEU A 121 30.30 -35.47 -10.23
C LEU A 121 29.54 -34.25 -10.77
N GLU A 122 29.99 -33.05 -10.44
CA GLU A 122 29.48 -31.79 -10.99
C GLU A 122 29.70 -31.67 -12.50
N GLN A 123 30.89 -32.02 -13.01
CA GLN A 123 31.16 -32.04 -14.46
C GLN A 123 30.33 -33.09 -15.19
N LYS A 124 30.13 -34.26 -14.58
CA LYS A 124 29.24 -35.31 -15.12
C LYS A 124 27.80 -34.85 -15.20
N LEU A 125 27.27 -34.27 -14.13
CA LEU A 125 25.91 -33.71 -14.10
C LEU A 125 25.75 -32.59 -15.12
N ALA A 126 26.75 -31.72 -15.28
CA ALA A 126 26.73 -30.67 -16.29
C ALA A 126 26.70 -31.23 -17.72
N ILE A 127 27.46 -32.30 -18.00
CA ILE A 127 27.40 -32.98 -19.30
C ILE A 127 26.03 -33.64 -19.50
N ILE A 128 25.53 -34.40 -18.53
CA ILE A 128 24.22 -35.05 -18.63
C ILE A 128 23.11 -34.00 -18.86
N ALA A 129 23.14 -32.87 -18.15
CA ALA A 129 22.19 -31.78 -18.33
C ALA A 129 22.29 -31.15 -19.74
N SER A 130 23.50 -30.90 -20.22
CA SER A 130 23.75 -30.38 -21.57
C SER A 130 23.25 -31.36 -22.65
N GLU A 131 23.56 -32.63 -22.50
CA GLU A 131 23.15 -33.71 -23.40
C GLU A 131 21.64 -33.88 -23.41
N TYR A 132 21.01 -33.82 -22.23
CA TYR A 132 19.56 -33.87 -22.09
C TYR A 132 18.88 -32.71 -22.80
N GLU A 133 19.34 -31.48 -22.60
CA GLU A 133 18.76 -30.33 -23.32
C GLU A 133 19.00 -30.41 -24.83
N GLN A 134 20.15 -30.92 -25.28
CA GLN A 134 20.40 -31.14 -26.71
C GLN A 134 19.50 -32.21 -27.32
N ILE A 135 19.34 -33.37 -26.67
CA ILE A 135 18.43 -34.43 -27.12
C ILE A 135 16.99 -33.90 -27.16
N LYS A 136 16.60 -33.10 -26.18
CA LYS A 136 15.28 -32.47 -26.12
C LYS A 136 15.08 -31.48 -27.27
N THR A 137 16.09 -30.67 -27.62
CA THR A 137 16.01 -29.78 -28.79
C THR A 137 15.96 -30.54 -30.11
N GLU A 138 16.75 -31.61 -30.27
CA GLU A 138 16.74 -32.43 -31.47
C GLU A 138 15.44 -33.21 -31.62
N ARG A 139 14.89 -33.74 -30.52
CA ARG A 139 13.56 -34.35 -30.51
C ARG A 139 12.51 -33.35 -30.98
N PHE A 140 12.49 -32.14 -30.43
CA PHE A 140 11.55 -31.10 -30.84
C PHE A 140 11.71 -30.75 -32.34
N ARG A 141 12.94 -30.67 -32.84
CA ARG A 141 13.23 -30.44 -34.26
C ARG A 141 12.69 -31.57 -35.14
N CYS A 142 12.97 -32.83 -34.76
CA CYS A 142 12.50 -34.02 -35.46
C CYS A 142 10.97 -34.12 -35.45
N ASP A 143 10.33 -33.88 -34.31
CA ASP A 143 8.86 -33.89 -34.18
C ASP A 143 8.24 -32.86 -35.13
N LYS A 144 8.79 -31.64 -35.18
CA LYS A 144 8.31 -30.58 -36.11
C LYS A 144 8.55 -30.92 -37.58
N ILE A 145 9.57 -31.71 -37.92
CA ILE A 145 9.81 -32.14 -39.30
C ILE A 145 8.85 -33.28 -39.66
N ASN A 146 8.66 -34.23 -38.75
CA ASN A 146 7.73 -35.33 -38.93
C ASN A 146 6.30 -34.84 -39.09
N GLU A 147 5.86 -33.88 -38.29
CA GLU A 147 4.55 -33.24 -38.40
C GLU A 147 4.35 -32.63 -39.80
N ARG A 148 5.31 -31.83 -40.28
CA ARG A 148 5.25 -31.28 -41.65
C ARG A 148 5.22 -32.35 -42.74
N ASN A 149 5.94 -33.45 -42.57
CA ASN A 149 5.97 -34.54 -43.54
C ASN A 149 4.65 -35.33 -43.55
N ILE A 150 4.03 -35.50 -42.38
CA ILE A 150 2.71 -36.10 -42.23
C ILE A 150 1.67 -35.21 -42.92
N ASP A 151 1.64 -33.92 -42.59
CA ASP A 151 0.72 -32.96 -43.20
C ASP A 151 0.85 -32.94 -44.74
N GLN A 152 2.09 -32.97 -45.24
CA GLN A 152 2.34 -33.04 -46.69
C GLN A 152 1.82 -34.35 -47.30
N SER A 153 2.09 -35.48 -46.65
CA SER A 153 1.64 -36.79 -47.14
C SER A 153 0.12 -36.91 -47.12
N GLU A 154 -0.54 -36.38 -46.09
CA GLU A 154 -2.00 -36.31 -46.00
C GLU A 154 -2.58 -35.44 -47.12
N SER A 155 -2.00 -34.26 -47.36
CA SER A 155 -2.38 -33.40 -48.48
C SER A 155 -2.19 -34.08 -49.84
N ASP A 156 -1.11 -34.83 -50.03
CA ASP A 156 -0.83 -35.53 -51.29
C ASP A 156 -1.83 -36.69 -51.51
N ILE A 157 -2.17 -37.43 -50.44
CA ILE A 157 -3.18 -38.49 -50.50
C ILE A 157 -4.56 -37.90 -50.84
N GLU A 158 -4.95 -36.80 -50.19
CA GLU A 158 -6.23 -36.12 -50.48
C GLU A 158 -6.27 -35.64 -51.94
N TRP A 159 -5.18 -35.05 -52.44
CA TRP A 159 -5.07 -34.62 -53.84
C TRP A 159 -5.20 -35.80 -54.82
N ILE A 160 -4.49 -36.91 -54.56
CA ILE A 160 -4.58 -38.12 -55.40
C ILE A 160 -6.01 -38.68 -55.41
N ASN A 161 -6.69 -38.70 -54.26
CA ASN A 161 -8.06 -39.21 -54.16
C ASN A 161 -9.05 -38.37 -54.98
N VAL A 162 -8.97 -37.04 -54.88
CA VAL A 162 -9.80 -36.12 -55.67
C VAL A 162 -9.53 -36.31 -57.17
N GLU A 163 -8.26 -36.37 -57.57
CA GLU A 163 -7.89 -36.55 -58.96
C GLU A 163 -8.36 -37.92 -59.50
N LEU A 164 -8.30 -38.98 -58.69
CA LEU A 164 -8.80 -40.31 -59.06
C LEU A 164 -10.33 -40.28 -59.27
N GLU A 165 -11.07 -39.62 -58.38
CA GLU A 165 -12.51 -39.43 -58.53
C GLU A 165 -12.86 -38.65 -59.81
N ASP A 166 -12.14 -37.55 -60.08
CA ASP A 166 -12.29 -36.76 -61.30
C ASP A 166 -12.00 -37.60 -62.56
N PHE A 167 -10.92 -38.40 -62.57
CA PHE A 167 -10.63 -39.33 -63.67
C PHE A 167 -11.73 -40.37 -63.86
N GLN A 168 -12.27 -40.91 -62.77
CA GLN A 168 -13.34 -41.88 -62.82
C GLN A 168 -14.60 -41.28 -63.46
N VAL A 169 -14.99 -40.08 -63.03
CA VAL A 169 -16.11 -39.33 -63.64
C VAL A 169 -15.83 -39.08 -65.12
N ALA A 170 -14.66 -38.54 -65.47
CA ALA A 170 -14.28 -38.24 -66.85
C ALA A 170 -14.32 -39.47 -67.77
N ILE A 171 -13.86 -40.64 -67.29
CA ILE A 171 -13.94 -41.90 -68.03
C ILE A 171 -15.40 -42.31 -68.25
N THR A 172 -16.25 -42.24 -67.21
CA THR A 172 -17.66 -42.61 -67.35
C THR A 172 -18.41 -41.69 -68.32
N GLU A 173 -18.11 -40.40 -68.31
CA GLU A 173 -18.66 -39.41 -69.24
C GLU A 173 -18.21 -39.66 -70.68
N LEU A 174 -16.92 -39.94 -70.88
CA LEU A 174 -16.36 -40.25 -72.19
C LEU A 174 -16.93 -41.55 -72.76
N LEU A 175 -17.17 -42.58 -71.94
CA LEU A 175 -17.83 -43.81 -72.35
C LEU A 175 -19.29 -43.56 -72.77
N LYS A 176 -20.05 -42.76 -72.01
CA LYS A 176 -21.42 -42.32 -72.38
C LYS A 176 -21.42 -41.51 -73.69
N LEU A 177 -20.46 -40.62 -73.86
CA LEU A 177 -20.30 -39.84 -75.08
C LEU A 177 -19.99 -40.73 -76.28
N LYS A 178 -19.09 -41.70 -76.11
CA LYS A 178 -18.75 -42.68 -77.14
C LYS A 178 -19.99 -43.44 -77.61
N GLU A 179 -20.80 -43.94 -76.68
CA GLU A 179 -22.05 -44.65 -77.00
C GLU A 179 -23.06 -43.76 -77.75
N SER A 180 -23.21 -42.50 -77.33
CA SER A 180 -24.11 -41.52 -77.98
C SER A 180 -23.58 -40.91 -79.28
N SER A 181 -22.29 -41.11 -79.57
CA SER A 181 -21.60 -40.60 -80.76
C SER A 181 -21.44 -41.66 -81.85
N ILE A 182 -21.90 -42.90 -81.65
CA ILE A 182 -21.93 -43.92 -82.71
C ILE A 182 -23.19 -43.71 -83.56
N ASP A 183 -23.03 -43.52 -84.86
CA ASP A 183 -24.15 -43.48 -85.78
C ASP A 183 -24.78 -44.89 -85.89
N LYS A 184 -26.05 -45.02 -85.51
CA LYS A 184 -26.77 -46.31 -85.40
C LYS A 184 -26.79 -47.10 -86.71
N ARG A 185 -26.66 -46.42 -87.86
CA ARG A 185 -26.70 -47.04 -89.19
C ARG A 185 -25.31 -47.41 -89.73
N THR A 186 -24.29 -46.60 -89.46
CA THR A 186 -22.94 -46.78 -90.03
C THR A 186 -21.92 -47.34 -89.03
N GLN A 187 -22.27 -47.42 -87.73
CA GLN A 187 -21.42 -47.84 -86.62
C GLN A 187 -20.09 -47.05 -86.51
N LYS A 188 -20.01 -45.88 -87.14
CA LYS A 188 -18.86 -44.97 -87.08
C LYS A 188 -19.10 -43.88 -86.04
N VAL A 189 -18.01 -43.43 -85.42
CA VAL A 189 -18.04 -42.33 -84.44
C VAL A 189 -18.19 -40.99 -85.16
N ILE A 190 -19.12 -40.16 -84.68
CA ILE A 190 -19.34 -38.78 -85.12
C ILE A 190 -18.24 -37.92 -84.50
N GLY A 191 -17.21 -37.60 -85.30
CA GLY A 191 -16.05 -36.83 -84.84
C GLY A 191 -16.39 -35.43 -84.33
N GLU A 192 -17.42 -34.78 -84.87
CA GLU A 192 -17.84 -33.43 -84.44
C GLU A 192 -18.33 -33.39 -82.99
N LYS A 193 -19.11 -34.39 -82.55
CA LYS A 193 -19.56 -34.49 -81.15
C LYS A 193 -18.40 -34.68 -80.19
N MET A 194 -17.45 -35.54 -80.57
CA MET A 194 -16.24 -35.79 -79.79
C MET A 194 -15.36 -34.54 -79.71
N SER A 195 -15.19 -33.83 -80.82
CA SER A 195 -14.44 -32.58 -80.90
C SER A 195 -15.07 -31.48 -80.03
N HIS A 196 -16.41 -31.34 -80.09
CA HIS A 196 -17.13 -30.35 -79.29
C HIS A 196 -16.98 -30.62 -77.78
N TYR A 197 -17.11 -31.87 -77.35
CA TYR A 197 -16.88 -32.27 -75.96
C TYR A 197 -15.46 -31.92 -75.48
N PHE A 198 -14.44 -32.29 -76.24
CA PHE A 198 -13.05 -31.96 -75.86
C PHE A 198 -12.81 -30.46 -75.82
N HIS A 199 -13.40 -29.70 -76.73
CA HIS A 199 -13.29 -28.24 -76.73
C HIS A 199 -13.96 -27.61 -75.49
N GLU A 200 -15.17 -28.05 -75.15
CA GLU A 200 -15.91 -27.56 -73.97
C GLU A 200 -15.17 -27.90 -72.66
N HIS A 201 -14.69 -29.14 -72.51
CA HIS A 201 -13.90 -29.54 -71.34
C HIS A 201 -12.56 -28.79 -71.23
N LEU A 202 -11.89 -28.54 -72.36
CA LEU A 202 -10.65 -27.76 -72.37
C LEU A 202 -10.91 -26.31 -71.93
N GLN A 203 -12.00 -25.70 -72.42
CA GLN A 203 -12.40 -24.34 -72.04
C GLN A 203 -12.80 -24.26 -70.56
N ALA A 204 -13.53 -25.25 -70.03
CA ALA A 204 -13.90 -25.33 -68.62
C ALA A 204 -12.66 -25.48 -67.72
N ARG A 205 -11.70 -26.34 -68.12
CA ARG A 205 -10.42 -26.49 -67.41
C ARG A 205 -9.57 -25.21 -67.45
N GLU A 206 -9.54 -24.53 -68.59
CA GLU A 206 -8.83 -23.25 -68.71
C GLU A 206 -9.46 -22.17 -67.81
N SER A 207 -10.79 -22.10 -67.76
CA SER A 207 -11.52 -21.18 -66.86
C SER A 207 -11.21 -21.45 -65.38
N THR A 208 -11.21 -22.71 -64.94
CA THR A 208 -10.88 -23.08 -63.55
C THR A 208 -9.41 -22.80 -63.23
N THR A 209 -8.49 -23.09 -64.16
CA THR A 209 -7.06 -22.77 -64.02
C THR A 209 -6.84 -21.27 -63.82
N ASN A 210 -7.50 -20.44 -64.62
CA ASN A 210 -7.41 -18.98 -64.48
C ASN A 210 -7.96 -18.50 -63.12
N LYS A 211 -9.12 -19.02 -62.67
CA LYS A 211 -9.66 -18.70 -61.34
C LYS A 211 -8.71 -19.09 -60.20
N LEU A 212 -8.11 -20.27 -60.27
CA LEU A 212 -7.14 -20.73 -59.27
C LEU A 212 -5.86 -19.87 -59.28
N ARG A 213 -5.40 -19.47 -60.46
CA ARG A 213 -4.24 -18.57 -60.61
C ARG A 213 -4.51 -17.20 -59.99
N ASP A 214 -5.67 -16.62 -60.24
CA ASP A 214 -6.07 -15.33 -59.65
C ASP A 214 -6.19 -15.43 -58.12
N ARG A 215 -6.79 -16.52 -57.61
CA ARG A 215 -6.87 -16.79 -56.17
C ARG A 215 -5.48 -16.96 -55.54
N SER A 216 -4.58 -17.72 -56.19
CA SER A 216 -3.20 -17.88 -55.75
C SER A 216 -2.46 -16.54 -55.70
N GLY A 217 -2.64 -15.70 -56.72
CA GLY A 217 -2.10 -14.34 -56.76
C GLY A 217 -2.65 -13.45 -55.63
N GLY A 218 -3.94 -13.54 -55.34
CA GLY A 218 -4.59 -12.84 -54.22
C GLY A 218 -4.04 -13.27 -52.85
N LEU A 219 -3.93 -14.58 -52.62
CA LEU A 219 -3.39 -15.12 -51.37
C LEU A 219 -1.91 -14.74 -51.17
N ARG A 220 -1.08 -14.78 -52.22
CA ARG A 220 0.32 -14.32 -52.16
C ARG A 220 0.41 -12.85 -51.73
N LYS A 221 -0.42 -11.97 -52.30
CA LYS A 221 -0.47 -10.55 -51.89
C LYS A 221 -0.92 -10.40 -50.44
N GLN A 222 -1.87 -11.21 -49.98
CA GLN A 222 -2.33 -11.19 -48.59
C GLN A 222 -1.24 -11.66 -47.63
N ILE A 223 -0.50 -12.72 -47.96
CA ILE A 223 0.64 -13.21 -47.18
C ILE A 223 1.69 -12.10 -47.03
N VAL A 224 2.10 -11.45 -48.13
CA VAL A 224 3.08 -10.36 -48.08
C VAL A 224 2.59 -9.19 -47.22
N ARG A 225 1.30 -8.85 -47.30
CA ARG A 225 0.71 -7.79 -46.46
C ARG A 225 0.74 -8.15 -44.98
N LEU A 226 0.34 -9.38 -44.64
CA LEU A 226 0.33 -9.85 -43.26
C LEU A 226 1.75 -9.97 -42.69
N ASP A 227 2.71 -10.45 -43.48
CA ASP A 227 4.12 -10.51 -43.09
C ASP A 227 4.69 -9.11 -42.80
N SER A 228 4.36 -8.11 -43.63
CA SER A 228 4.75 -6.72 -43.39
C SER A 228 4.09 -6.14 -42.14
N GLN A 229 2.82 -6.46 -41.87
CA GLN A 229 2.14 -6.04 -40.64
C GLN A 229 2.75 -6.70 -39.41
N LEU A 230 3.12 -7.98 -39.52
CA LEU A 230 3.76 -8.73 -38.46
C LEU A 230 5.13 -8.14 -38.13
N LYS A 231 5.97 -7.86 -39.14
CA LYS A 231 7.25 -7.15 -38.96
C LYS A 231 7.07 -5.78 -38.32
N GLN A 232 6.11 -4.99 -38.78
CA GLN A 232 5.84 -3.68 -38.16
C GLN A 232 5.40 -3.83 -36.70
N LYS A 233 4.64 -4.88 -36.36
CA LYS A 233 4.24 -5.16 -34.97
C LYS A 233 5.40 -5.67 -34.12
N GLU A 234 6.31 -6.43 -34.69
CA GLU A 234 7.55 -6.87 -34.04
C GLU A 234 8.47 -5.67 -33.78
N GLU A 235 8.69 -4.79 -34.76
CA GLU A 235 9.46 -3.54 -34.60
C GLU A 235 8.82 -2.60 -33.57
N MET A 236 7.48 -2.52 -33.54
CA MET A 236 6.75 -1.78 -32.50
C MET A 236 6.88 -2.43 -31.10
N GLY A 237 7.05 -3.76 -31.04
CA GLY A 237 7.41 -4.48 -29.81
C GLY A 237 8.86 -4.25 -29.41
N GLU A 238 9.75 -4.03 -30.38
CA GLU A 238 11.17 -3.74 -30.19
C GLU A 238 11.41 -2.30 -29.69
N THR A 239 10.47 -1.37 -29.91
CA THR A 239 10.48 -0.03 -29.28
C THR A 239 10.23 -0.01 -27.78
N LEU A 240 9.79 -1.12 -27.16
CA LEU A 240 9.82 -1.23 -25.70
C LEU A 240 11.13 -1.92 -25.31
N HIS A 241 12.21 -1.14 -25.26
CA HIS A 241 13.50 -1.68 -24.86
C HIS A 241 13.45 -2.10 -23.39
N GLU A 242 14.10 -3.21 -23.07
CA GLU A 242 14.29 -3.64 -21.68
C GLU A 242 14.93 -2.52 -20.83
N VAL A 243 15.72 -1.66 -21.46
CA VAL A 243 16.29 -0.44 -20.87
C VAL A 243 15.20 0.54 -20.41
N ASP A 244 14.15 0.78 -21.20
CA ASP A 244 13.06 1.68 -20.82
C ASP A 244 12.23 1.09 -19.67
N PHE A 245 12.04 -0.23 -19.67
CA PHE A 245 11.35 -0.91 -18.58
C PHE A 245 12.17 -0.87 -17.28
N ASN A 246 13.49 -1.01 -17.39
CA ASN A 246 14.41 -0.86 -16.26
C ASN A 246 14.48 0.59 -15.78
N GLN A 247 14.46 1.57 -16.69
CA GLN A 247 14.39 2.99 -16.34
C GLN A 247 13.10 3.28 -15.56
N LEU A 248 11.95 2.81 -16.03
CA LEU A 248 10.67 3.00 -15.34
C LEU A 248 10.67 2.35 -13.95
N LYS A 249 11.28 1.17 -13.79
CA LYS A 249 11.46 0.53 -12.48
C LYS A 249 12.34 1.36 -11.55
N ILE A 250 13.45 1.92 -12.06
CA ILE A 250 14.35 2.77 -11.29
C ILE A 250 13.62 4.03 -10.84
N GLU A 251 12.92 4.70 -11.75
CA GLU A 251 12.13 5.91 -11.44
C GLU A 251 11.04 5.61 -10.41
N ASN A 252 10.28 4.53 -10.59
CA ASN A 252 9.24 4.14 -9.64
C ASN A 252 9.83 3.89 -8.24
N LYS A 253 10.97 3.19 -8.17
CA LYS A 253 11.68 2.98 -6.90
C LYS A 253 12.14 4.30 -6.27
N GLN A 254 12.70 5.22 -7.05
CA GLN A 254 13.10 6.54 -6.56
C GLN A 254 11.91 7.35 -6.04
N TYR A 255 10.75 7.28 -6.71
CA TYR A 255 9.54 7.94 -6.23
C TYR A 255 9.01 7.31 -4.94
N LEU A 256 9.07 5.99 -4.79
CA LEU A 256 8.70 5.30 -3.56
C LEU A 256 9.59 5.72 -2.40
N ASP A 257 10.92 5.71 -2.59
CA ASP A 257 11.87 6.15 -1.57
C ASP A 257 11.59 7.59 -1.13
N LYS A 258 11.29 8.47 -2.10
CA LYS A 258 10.94 9.88 -1.81
C LYS A 258 9.61 10.04 -1.09
N ILE A 259 8.62 9.19 -1.38
CA ILE A 259 7.34 9.15 -0.66
C ILE A 259 7.59 8.72 0.79
N ASP A 260 8.43 7.72 1.02
CA ASP A 260 8.77 7.24 2.36
C ASP A 260 9.52 8.29 3.18
N GLU A 261 10.49 8.98 2.59
CA GLU A 261 11.14 10.14 3.23
C GLU A 261 10.12 11.21 3.66
N LYS A 262 9.20 11.57 2.76
CA LYS A 262 8.16 12.57 3.06
C LYS A 262 7.16 12.08 4.11
N ASN A 263 6.86 10.78 4.15
CA ASN A 263 6.03 10.19 5.19
C ASN A 263 6.69 10.26 6.55
N VAL A 264 8.00 9.99 6.64
CA VAL A 264 8.77 10.13 7.88
C VAL A 264 8.78 11.59 8.36
N GLU A 265 9.05 12.55 7.48
CA GLU A 265 8.98 13.99 7.79
C GLU A 265 7.58 14.37 8.29
N LEU A 266 6.52 13.90 7.63
CA LEU A 266 5.13 14.19 8.02
C LEU A 266 4.82 13.66 9.42
N VAL A 267 5.27 12.45 9.76
CA VAL A 267 5.08 11.88 11.11
C VAL A 267 5.81 12.71 12.16
N LEU A 268 7.04 13.16 11.88
CA LEU A 268 7.80 14.03 12.78
C LEU A 268 7.08 15.36 13.00
N PHE A 269 6.59 16.00 11.94
CA PHE A 269 5.83 17.25 12.06
C PHE A 269 4.52 17.06 12.80
N LYS A 270 3.77 15.97 12.56
CA LYS A 270 2.56 15.64 13.33
C LYS A 270 2.85 15.53 14.82
N ARG A 271 3.95 14.87 15.19
CA ARG A 271 4.39 14.77 16.59
C ARG A 271 4.75 16.15 17.17
N GLN A 272 5.41 17.00 16.39
CA GLN A 272 5.76 18.35 16.84
C GLN A 272 4.51 19.22 17.04
N VAL A 273 3.56 19.18 16.10
CA VAL A 273 2.26 19.87 16.22
C VAL A 273 1.53 19.39 17.46
N ALA A 274 1.45 18.06 17.69
CA ALA A 274 0.80 17.53 18.88
C ALA A 274 1.42 18.06 20.19
N LYS A 275 2.76 18.12 20.28
CA LYS A 275 3.45 18.72 21.43
C LYS A 275 3.13 20.19 21.60
N VAL A 276 3.16 20.97 20.51
CA VAL A 276 2.83 22.41 20.55
C VAL A 276 1.38 22.63 20.97
N THR A 277 0.44 21.83 20.48
CA THR A 277 -0.97 21.90 20.89
C THR A 277 -1.15 21.54 22.37
N GLN A 278 -0.44 20.51 22.88
CA GLN A 278 -0.46 20.18 24.30
C GLN A 278 0.06 21.35 25.16
N LEU A 279 1.17 21.96 24.75
CA LEU A 279 1.75 23.11 25.45
C LEU A 279 0.81 24.32 25.40
N LEU A 280 0.18 24.58 24.25
CA LEU A 280 -0.80 25.64 24.08
C LEU A 280 -2.01 25.44 25.00
N ASN A 281 -2.53 24.21 25.09
CA ASN A 281 -3.63 23.89 25.99
C ASN A 281 -3.22 24.08 27.46
N HIS A 282 -2.01 23.66 27.83
CA HIS A 282 -1.50 23.89 29.18
C HIS A 282 -1.45 25.38 29.54
N TYR A 283 -0.94 26.24 28.65
CA TYR A 283 -0.92 27.69 28.89
C TYR A 283 -2.32 28.30 28.89
N LYS A 284 -3.24 27.80 28.06
CA LYS A 284 -4.64 28.22 28.05
C LYS A 284 -5.31 27.90 29.39
N ASP A 285 -5.08 26.71 29.93
CA ASP A 285 -5.61 26.30 31.23
C ASP A 285 -5.04 27.16 32.36
N ASN A 286 -3.72 27.40 32.38
CA ASN A 286 -3.08 28.28 33.35
C ASN A 286 -3.61 29.72 33.29
N LEU A 287 -3.89 30.23 32.08
CA LEU A 287 -4.50 31.54 31.89
C LEU A 287 -5.93 31.56 32.44
N HIS A 288 -6.72 30.51 32.17
CA HIS A 288 -8.08 30.38 32.71
C HIS A 288 -8.09 30.33 34.24
N THR A 289 -7.21 29.56 34.87
CA THR A 289 -7.11 29.51 36.35
C THR A 289 -6.71 30.87 36.90
N SER A 290 -5.67 31.50 36.35
CA SER A 290 -5.22 32.82 36.79
C SER A 290 -6.30 33.90 36.63
N THR A 291 -7.10 33.82 35.55
CA THR A 291 -8.24 34.73 35.32
C THR A 291 -9.35 34.49 36.34
N ALA A 292 -9.64 33.23 36.67
CA ALA A 292 -10.62 32.90 37.69
C ALA A 292 -10.19 33.41 39.08
N ASP A 293 -8.90 33.25 39.43
CA ASP A 293 -8.32 33.77 40.68
C ASP A 293 -8.41 35.29 40.74
N LEU A 294 -8.13 35.99 39.64
CA LEU A 294 -8.28 37.45 39.56
C LEU A 294 -9.73 37.88 39.82
N ILE A 295 -10.71 37.20 39.21
CA ILE A 295 -12.13 37.48 39.44
C ILE A 295 -12.52 37.21 40.89
N GLU A 296 -11.99 36.17 41.53
CA GLU A 296 -12.24 35.89 42.94
C GLU A 296 -11.63 36.95 43.86
N ILE A 297 -10.39 37.36 43.58
CA ILE A 297 -9.71 38.43 44.32
C ILE A 297 -10.48 39.74 44.18
N GLU A 298 -10.94 40.09 42.97
CA GLU A 298 -11.75 41.28 42.74
C GLU A 298 -13.05 41.25 43.55
N LYS A 299 -13.76 40.11 43.57
CA LYS A 299 -14.95 39.93 44.42
C LYS A 299 -14.62 40.08 45.91
N ARG A 300 -13.46 39.58 46.35
CA ARG A 300 -13.01 39.70 47.74
C ARG A 300 -12.67 41.15 48.10
N ILE A 301 -12.01 41.89 47.20
CA ILE A 301 -11.71 43.32 47.36
C ILE A 301 -13.02 44.10 47.50
N ASN A 302 -13.97 43.93 46.57
CA ASN A 302 -15.27 44.61 46.64
C ASN A 302 -16.02 44.32 47.96
N LYS A 303 -15.97 43.08 48.46
CA LYS A 303 -16.53 42.74 49.77
C LYS A 303 -15.82 43.46 50.91
N GLN A 304 -14.49 43.52 50.88
CA GLN A 304 -13.72 44.25 51.90
C GLN A 304 -14.01 45.74 51.84
N ASP A 305 -14.07 46.35 50.66
CA ASP A 305 -14.38 47.77 50.50
C ASP A 305 -15.76 48.12 51.08
N HIS A 306 -16.78 47.28 50.86
CA HIS A 306 -18.09 47.46 51.50
C HIS A 306 -18.04 47.34 53.03
N LEU A 307 -17.24 46.42 53.57
CA LEU A 307 -17.05 46.30 55.02
C LEU A 307 -16.30 47.50 55.60
N TYR A 308 -15.30 48.01 54.89
CA TYR A 308 -14.59 49.24 55.26
C TYR A 308 -15.54 50.43 55.28
N GLU A 309 -16.35 50.62 54.25
CA GLU A 309 -17.34 51.71 54.18
C GLU A 309 -18.36 51.61 55.34
N TYR A 310 -18.80 50.39 55.69
CA TYR A 310 -19.67 50.18 56.83
C TYR A 310 -18.97 50.52 58.17
N ALA A 311 -17.74 50.07 58.35
CA ALA A 311 -16.96 50.37 59.55
C ALA A 311 -16.66 51.86 59.69
N GLU A 312 -16.37 52.58 58.60
CA GLU A 312 -16.18 54.04 58.62
C GLU A 312 -17.45 54.77 59.07
N LYS A 313 -18.63 54.35 58.57
CA LYS A 313 -19.92 54.90 59.01
C LYS A 313 -20.15 54.64 60.50
N GLU A 314 -19.85 53.43 60.98
CA GLU A 314 -19.98 53.07 62.40
C GLU A 314 -19.03 53.89 63.27
N ILE A 315 -17.76 54.04 62.87
CA ILE A 315 -16.79 54.88 63.58
C ILE A 315 -17.27 56.34 63.65
N ALA A 316 -17.82 56.88 62.55
CA ALA A 316 -18.38 58.22 62.54
C ALA A 316 -19.58 58.37 63.49
N ALA A 317 -20.47 57.37 63.52
CA ALA A 317 -21.61 57.33 64.45
C ALA A 317 -21.14 57.28 65.92
N VAL A 318 -20.24 56.36 66.24
CA VAL A 318 -19.66 56.21 67.58
C VAL A 318 -18.91 57.48 68.01
N ASN A 319 -18.17 58.13 67.11
CA ASN A 319 -17.50 59.41 67.42
C ASN A 319 -18.49 60.53 67.74
N ASN A 320 -19.61 60.61 67.01
CA ASN A 320 -20.68 61.56 67.31
C ASN A 320 -21.32 61.27 68.67
N GLU A 321 -21.60 60.01 68.97
CA GLU A 321 -22.11 59.60 70.28
C GLU A 321 -21.11 59.92 71.40
N GLN A 322 -19.83 59.60 71.23
CA GLN A 322 -18.78 59.96 72.16
C GLN A 322 -18.70 61.46 72.40
N TYR A 323 -18.85 62.28 71.34
CA TYR A 323 -18.90 63.73 71.48
C TYR A 323 -20.09 64.19 72.33
N HIS A 324 -21.29 63.64 72.09
CA HIS A 324 -22.48 63.94 72.89
C HIS A 324 -22.32 63.51 74.36
N VAL A 325 -21.78 62.32 74.59
CA VAL A 325 -21.48 61.79 75.94
C VAL A 325 -20.43 62.66 76.64
N ALA A 326 -19.34 63.02 75.96
CA ALA A 326 -18.32 63.90 76.52
C ALA A 326 -18.88 65.29 76.86
N LYS A 327 -19.75 65.85 76.02
CA LYS A 327 -20.41 67.14 76.27
C LYS A 327 -21.32 67.08 77.50
N THR A 328 -22.13 66.03 77.62
CA THR A 328 -22.99 65.83 78.80
C THR A 328 -22.18 65.58 80.06
N HIS A 329 -21.11 64.77 79.98
CA HIS A 329 -20.18 64.55 81.08
C HIS A 329 -19.52 65.85 81.55
N ASN A 330 -18.97 66.65 80.64
CA ASN A 330 -18.38 67.95 80.97
C ASN A 330 -19.40 68.91 81.61
N ASN A 331 -20.66 68.90 81.14
CA ASN A 331 -21.73 69.67 81.79
C ASN A 331 -22.01 69.17 83.20
N LEU A 332 -22.10 67.86 83.43
CA LEU A 332 -22.28 67.28 84.76
C LEU A 332 -21.09 67.58 85.68
N VAL A 333 -19.86 67.48 85.19
CA VAL A 333 -18.66 67.86 85.95
C VAL A 333 -18.72 69.34 86.33
N TYR A 334 -19.03 70.23 85.38
CA TYR A 334 -19.25 71.65 85.66
C TYR A 334 -20.35 71.88 86.69
N GLN A 335 -21.46 71.14 86.60
CA GLN A 335 -22.52 71.19 87.60
C GLN A 335 -22.01 70.76 88.97
N ILE A 336 -21.26 69.66 89.08
CA ILE A 336 -20.69 69.17 90.35
C ILE A 336 -19.69 70.18 90.94
N GLU A 337 -18.78 70.71 90.12
CA GLU A 337 -17.76 71.67 90.56
C GLU A 337 -18.38 73.00 91.03
N ASN A 338 -19.41 73.48 90.34
CA ASN A 338 -20.12 74.71 90.69
C ASN A 338 -21.33 74.46 91.59
N TYR A 339 -21.60 73.21 91.98
CA TYR A 339 -22.70 72.89 92.88
C TYR A 339 -22.30 73.24 94.31
N GLN A 340 -22.69 74.44 94.71
CA GLN A 340 -22.60 74.86 96.08
C GLN A 340 -23.88 74.44 96.80
N VAL A 341 -23.75 73.58 97.81
CA VAL A 341 -24.87 73.15 98.67
C VAL A 341 -25.52 74.40 99.25
N PRO A 342 -26.77 74.74 98.89
CA PRO A 342 -27.46 75.87 99.49
C PRO A 342 -27.57 75.61 100.99
N GLU A 343 -27.20 76.59 101.80
CA GLU A 343 -27.27 76.48 103.26
C GLU A 343 -28.68 76.00 103.66
N ILE A 344 -28.78 74.98 104.51
CA ILE A 344 -30.05 74.29 104.84
C ILE A 344 -31.10 75.31 105.31
N LEU A 345 -30.66 76.33 106.04
CA LEU A 345 -31.49 77.44 106.51
C LEU A 345 -32.06 78.29 105.36
N ASP A 346 -31.32 78.50 104.28
CA ASP A 346 -31.77 79.21 103.09
C ASP A 346 -32.80 78.42 102.30
N TYR A 347 -32.59 77.10 102.15
CA TYR A 347 -33.59 76.23 101.52
C TYR A 347 -34.88 76.19 102.34
N VAL A 348 -34.78 76.05 103.67
CA VAL A 348 -35.94 76.06 104.58
C VAL A 348 -36.64 77.41 104.55
N ARG A 349 -35.92 78.54 104.54
CA ARG A 349 -36.51 79.89 104.39
C ARG A 349 -37.22 80.05 103.06
N LYS A 350 -36.59 79.67 101.94
CA LYS A 350 -37.22 79.76 100.62
C LYS A 350 -38.44 78.85 100.52
N LYS A 351 -38.40 77.67 101.12
CA LYS A 351 -39.54 76.73 101.16
C LYS A 351 -40.66 77.18 102.08
N SER A 352 -40.34 77.77 103.24
CA SER A 352 -41.34 78.38 104.12
C SER A 352 -41.96 79.60 103.47
N LEU A 353 -41.16 80.43 102.78
CA LEU A 353 -41.64 81.57 102.00
C LEU A 353 -42.58 81.11 100.89
N LEU A 354 -42.22 80.05 100.15
CA LEU A 354 -43.07 79.46 99.12
C LEU A 354 -44.38 78.94 99.72
N SER A 355 -44.33 78.22 100.85
CA SER A 355 -45.54 77.76 101.55
C SER A 355 -46.41 78.91 102.06
N ASN A 356 -45.81 79.98 102.57
CA ASN A 356 -46.51 81.19 103.01
C ASN A 356 -47.16 81.90 101.83
N LEU A 357 -46.42 82.15 100.74
CA LEU A 357 -46.94 82.73 99.50
C LEU A 357 -48.06 81.87 98.91
N GLN A 358 -47.94 80.54 98.96
CA GLN A 358 -48.99 79.64 98.48
C GLN A 358 -50.24 79.71 99.36
N ARG A 359 -50.08 79.85 100.69
CA ARG A 359 -51.19 80.13 101.63
C ARG A 359 -51.82 81.49 101.35
N ASP A 360 -51.03 82.52 101.11
CA ASP A 360 -51.52 83.85 100.79
C ASP A 360 -52.25 83.84 99.45
N CYS A 361 -51.72 83.19 98.42
CA CYS A 361 -52.43 82.97 97.15
C CYS A 361 -53.77 82.27 97.37
N GLN A 362 -53.86 81.24 98.22
CA GLN A 362 -55.13 80.59 98.54
C GLN A 362 -56.09 81.50 99.33
N VAL A 363 -55.58 82.31 100.26
CA VAL A 363 -56.40 83.29 100.99
C VAL A 363 -56.93 84.36 100.04
N TRP A 364 -56.10 84.86 99.14
CA TRP A 364 -56.51 85.81 98.10
C TRP A 364 -57.50 85.18 97.13
N GLN A 365 -57.30 83.92 96.73
CA GLN A 365 -58.26 83.15 95.95
C GLN A 365 -59.62 83.10 96.66
N ARG A 366 -59.66 82.72 97.94
CA ARG A 366 -60.88 82.69 98.75
C ARG A 366 -61.52 84.07 98.92
N LYS A 367 -60.73 85.14 99.07
CA LYS A 367 -61.25 86.52 99.13
C LYS A 367 -61.89 86.94 97.81
N VAL A 368 -61.27 86.59 96.68
CA VAL A 368 -61.83 86.82 95.34
C VAL A 368 -63.12 86.00 95.16
N ASP A 369 -63.15 84.76 95.61
CA ASP A 369 -64.35 83.93 95.57
C ASP A 369 -65.48 84.54 96.42
N LEU A 370 -65.22 84.97 97.66
CA LEU A 370 -66.20 85.68 98.50
C LEU A 370 -66.67 87.00 97.89
N ALA A 371 -65.76 87.78 97.30
CA ALA A 371 -66.11 89.02 96.61
C ALA A 371 -66.96 88.75 95.37
N SER A 372 -66.66 87.71 94.60
CA SER A 372 -67.47 87.29 93.44
C SER A 372 -68.85 86.77 93.87
N MET A 373 -68.94 86.03 94.97
CA MET A 373 -70.20 85.56 95.56
C MET A 373 -71.03 86.72 96.12
N SER A 374 -70.41 87.69 96.81
CA SER A 374 -71.07 88.91 97.26
C SER A 374 -71.55 89.77 96.09
N LEU A 375 -70.74 89.91 95.04
CA LEU A 375 -71.15 90.59 93.81
C LEU A 375 -72.33 89.88 93.15
N ARG A 376 -72.32 88.54 93.13
CA ARG A 376 -73.42 87.72 92.60
C ARG A 376 -74.70 87.88 93.42
N GLN A 377 -74.62 87.93 94.75
CA GLN A 377 -75.77 88.22 95.62
C GLN A 377 -76.29 89.65 95.42
N SER A 378 -75.40 90.65 95.33
CA SER A 378 -75.79 92.02 95.04
C SER A 378 -76.43 92.15 93.66
N LYS A 379 -75.93 91.43 92.64
CA LYS A 379 -76.56 91.32 91.31
C LYS A 379 -77.92 90.64 91.39
N GLN A 380 -78.07 89.52 92.10
CA GLN A 380 -79.38 88.88 92.28
C GLN A 380 -80.38 89.78 92.99
N LYS A 381 -79.95 90.54 94.02
CA LYS A 381 -80.80 91.56 94.66
C LYS A 381 -81.16 92.67 93.68
N TRP A 382 -80.22 93.15 92.86
CA TRP A 382 -80.48 94.14 91.82
C TRP A 382 -81.41 93.63 90.72
N ASP A 383 -81.25 92.39 90.28
CA ASP A 383 -82.10 91.73 89.29
C ASP A 383 -83.50 91.46 89.85
N ALA A 384 -83.62 91.14 91.15
CA ALA A 384 -84.91 91.05 91.84
C ALA A 384 -85.61 92.41 91.95
N ILE A 385 -84.85 93.49 92.17
CA ILE A 385 -85.38 94.87 92.17
C ILE A 385 -85.78 95.31 90.75
N GLN A 386 -84.98 95.00 89.72
CA GLN A 386 -85.35 95.24 88.31
C GLN A 386 -86.51 94.35 87.86
N GLY A 387 -86.59 93.11 88.34
CA GLY A 387 -87.69 92.19 88.11
C GLY A 387 -88.98 92.68 88.76
N ALA A 388 -88.93 93.14 90.02
CA ALA A 388 -90.07 93.76 90.71
C ALA A 388 -90.53 95.05 90.04
N ALA A 389 -89.60 95.88 89.55
CA ALA A 389 -89.93 97.09 88.79
C ALA A 389 -90.53 96.78 87.39
N ARG A 390 -90.11 95.69 86.74
CA ARG A 390 -90.71 95.22 85.47
C ARG A 390 -92.06 94.52 85.67
N PHE A 391 -92.28 93.81 86.78
CA PHE A 391 -93.59 93.23 87.12
C PHE A 391 -94.63 94.29 87.52
N HIS A 392 -94.19 95.41 88.08
CA HIS A 392 -95.08 96.56 88.31
C HIS A 392 -95.49 97.31 87.04
N TYR A 393 -95.05 96.86 85.86
CA TYR A 393 -95.52 97.32 84.55
C TYR A 393 -96.65 96.46 83.93
N HIS A 394 -97.27 95.49 84.63
CA HIS A 394 -98.26 94.60 83.98
C HIS A 394 -99.59 94.33 84.73
N ASN A 395 -99.86 94.98 85.87
CA ASN A 395 -101.18 94.99 86.50
C ASN A 395 -101.63 96.44 86.75
N ASN A 396 -102.78 96.79 86.17
CA ASN A 396 -103.45 98.10 86.06
C ASN A 396 -102.98 98.96 84.86
N ILE A 397 -103.65 99.11 83.69
CA ILE A 397 -105.05 98.90 83.22
C ILE A 397 -106.16 99.24 84.20
#